data_AF-A0A951Z149-F1
#
_entry.id   AF-A0A951Z149-F1
#
_cell.length_a   1.000
_cell.length_b   1.000
_cell.length_c   1.000
_cell.angle_alpha   90.00
_cell.angle_beta   90.00
_cell.angle_gamma   90.00
#
_symmetry.space_group_name_H-M   'P 1'
#
loop_
_entity.id
_entity.type
_entity.pdbx_description
1 polymer ?
#
loop_
_entity_poly.entity_id
_entity_poly.type
_entity_poly.pdbx_seq_one_letter_code
_entity_poly.pdbx_strand_id
1 'polypeptide(L)'
;MSSNTVAEFASELKKTPDVLLEQLKSAGVSKADASDALTEGDKQKLLAHLQASHGLAVADRKKITLVKRSTSEIKQADASGKARTIQVEVRKKRTFVKRDDVLEAASASEAAPEVPETAPEQDNAELARREEEARRQAELISRQEQDLNEKRREREQREQREREAAERAAAYAAQEAEKKAQASAEKQEATRELAAEAAERAAAQALAREQAEADSRARAAEEAERASDLEERRRKALAEAAAIRSMMSTPAKVLVAKKPEEPKPAARAGDAKKGTLHKPAPAPGAAPRTAG
;
A
#
# COMPACT_ATOMS: atom_id res chain seq x y z
N MET A 1 21.22 32.93 18.42
CA MET A 1 20.76 31.55 18.67
C MET A 1 21.96 30.64 18.50
N SER A 2 22.57 30.19 19.59
CA SER A 2 23.72 29.28 19.53
C SER A 2 23.20 27.86 19.36
N SER A 3 23.42 27.24 18.20
CA SER A 3 23.27 25.79 18.03
C SER A 3 24.23 25.10 18.99
N ASN A 4 23.69 24.31 19.92
CA ASN A 4 24.46 23.78 21.04
C ASN A 4 24.88 22.33 20.79
N THR A 5 24.20 21.57 19.92
CA THR A 5 24.54 20.17 19.62
C THR A 5 24.95 19.95 18.17
N VAL A 6 25.70 18.86 17.91
CA VAL A 6 26.11 18.45 16.56
C VAL A 6 24.91 18.19 15.65
N ALA A 7 23.85 17.56 16.14
CA ALA A 7 22.62 17.28 15.38
C ALA A 7 21.91 18.56 14.93
N GLU A 8 21.74 19.52 15.82
CA GLU A 8 21.14 20.82 15.53
C GLU A 8 21.97 21.56 14.47
N PHE A 9 23.29 21.64 14.66
CA PHE A 9 24.18 22.32 13.72
C PHE A 9 24.22 21.64 12.34
N ALA A 10 24.15 20.31 12.29
CA ALA A 10 24.03 19.57 11.04
C ALA A 10 22.74 19.92 10.29
N SER A 11 21.61 19.99 11.00
CA SER A 11 20.32 20.36 10.42
C SER A 11 20.31 21.79 9.85
N GLU A 12 20.94 22.74 10.54
CA GLU A 12 21.11 24.13 10.07
C GLU A 12 21.91 24.19 8.77
N LEU A 13 22.98 23.40 8.68
CA LEU A 13 23.83 23.30 7.48
C LEU A 13 23.25 22.37 6.39
N LYS A 14 22.06 21.79 6.61
CA LYS A 14 21.41 20.81 5.73
C LYS A 14 22.32 19.63 5.41
N LYS A 15 23.05 19.13 6.41
CA LYS A 15 23.92 17.95 6.35
C LYS A 15 23.41 16.88 7.31
N THR A 16 23.78 15.62 7.06
CA THR A 16 23.55 14.57 8.04
C THR A 16 24.52 14.72 9.22
N PRO A 17 24.14 14.33 10.45
CA PRO A 17 25.03 14.37 11.61
C PRO A 17 26.33 13.60 11.38
N ASP A 18 26.26 12.45 10.69
CA ASP A 18 27.42 11.62 10.38
C ASP A 18 28.47 12.35 9.54
N VAL A 19 28.03 13.05 8.48
CA VAL A 19 28.93 13.84 7.62
C VAL A 19 29.58 14.97 8.40
N LEU A 20 28.83 15.63 9.29
CA LEU A 20 29.39 16.69 10.13
C LEU A 20 30.40 16.15 11.15
N LEU A 21 30.14 14.98 11.74
CA LEU A 21 31.07 14.31 12.67
C LEU A 21 32.39 13.93 11.97
N GLU A 22 32.35 13.43 10.74
CA GLU A 22 33.54 13.16 9.93
C GLU A 22 34.35 14.43 9.65
N GLN A 23 33.68 15.53 9.32
CA GLN A 23 34.33 16.83 9.08
C GLN A 23 34.94 17.41 10.35
N LEU A 24 34.26 17.30 11.50
CA LEU A 24 34.77 17.72 12.80
C LEU A 24 36.01 16.91 13.20
N LYS A 25 35.99 15.59 13.02
CA LYS A 25 37.17 14.72 13.24
C LYS A 25 38.34 15.11 12.34
N SER A 26 38.08 15.41 11.07
CA SER A 26 39.09 15.87 10.11
C SER A 26 39.70 17.23 10.50
N ALA A 27 38.88 18.10 11.11
CA ALA A 27 39.31 19.39 11.65
C ALA A 27 40.01 19.30 13.02
N GLY A 28 40.23 18.08 13.55
CA GLY A 28 40.88 17.85 14.84
C GLY A 28 39.96 18.11 16.04
N VAL A 29 38.64 18.07 15.85
CA VAL A 29 37.64 18.16 16.92
C VAL A 29 37.10 16.75 17.21
N SER A 30 37.42 16.23 18.40
CA SER A 30 37.03 14.88 18.83
C SER A 30 35.60 14.83 19.39
N LYS A 31 34.58 14.89 18.52
CA LYS A 31 33.18 14.56 18.86
C LYS A 31 32.79 13.22 18.24
N ALA A 32 32.01 12.44 18.97
CA ALA A 32 31.65 11.07 18.59
C ALA A 32 30.17 10.93 18.26
N ASP A 33 29.30 11.64 18.98
CA ASP A 33 27.86 11.45 18.93
C ASP A 33 27.11 12.69 18.45
N ALA A 34 25.92 12.49 17.88
CA ALA A 34 25.08 13.57 17.39
C ALA A 34 24.54 14.49 18.52
N SER A 35 24.48 13.97 19.75
CA SER A 35 24.08 14.70 20.95
C SER A 35 25.22 15.51 21.59
N ASP A 36 26.45 15.38 21.08
CA ASP A 36 27.59 16.09 21.67
C ASP A 36 27.44 17.61 21.55
N ALA A 37 27.83 18.32 22.62
CA ALA A 37 27.83 19.77 22.63
C ALA A 37 28.95 20.34 21.75
N LEU A 38 28.63 21.34 20.91
CA LEU A 38 29.56 21.98 19.98
C LEU A 38 29.90 23.40 20.44
N THR A 39 31.18 23.66 20.72
CA THR A 39 31.64 24.99 21.15
C THR A 39 31.91 25.91 19.95
N GLU A 40 31.98 27.22 20.19
CA GLU A 40 32.34 28.19 19.14
C GLU A 40 33.75 27.93 18.58
N GLY A 41 34.70 27.50 19.43
CA GLY A 41 36.04 27.12 18.99
C GLY A 41 36.05 25.91 18.05
N ASP A 42 35.16 24.94 18.26
CA ASP A 42 35.02 23.77 17.38
C ASP A 42 34.47 24.17 16.00
N LYS A 43 33.50 25.11 15.97
CA LYS A 43 32.97 25.68 14.73
C LYS A 43 34.04 26.43 13.94
N GLN A 44 34.89 27.20 14.61
CA GLN A 44 36.01 27.90 13.97
C GLN A 44 37.06 26.94 13.39
N LYS A 45 37.40 25.86 14.10
CA LYS A 45 38.31 24.82 13.58
C LYS A 45 37.75 24.14 12.33
N LEU A 46 36.45 23.80 12.35
CA LEU A 46 35.77 23.26 11.18
C LEU A 46 35.82 24.22 9.99
N LEU A 47 35.53 25.51 10.22
CA LEU A 47 35.61 26.53 9.17
C LEU A 47 37.02 26.66 8.59
N ALA A 48 38.05 26.70 9.44
CA ALA A 48 39.44 26.78 9.00
C ALA A 48 39.84 25.56 8.14
N HIS A 49 39.45 24.36 8.57
CA HIS A 49 39.69 23.12 7.80
C HIS A 49 38.98 23.14 6.44
N LEU A 50 37.72 23.58 6.38
CA LEU A 50 36.97 23.69 5.13
C LEU A 50 37.57 24.75 4.20
N GLN A 51 38.00 25.90 4.72
CA GLN A 51 38.68 26.92 3.91
C GLN A 51 40.00 26.40 3.35
N ALA A 52 40.78 25.66 4.15
CA ALA A 52 42.02 25.04 3.71
C ALA A 52 41.78 23.98 2.62
N SER A 53 40.78 23.10 2.79
CA SER A 53 40.47 22.03 1.83
C SER A 53 39.93 22.55 0.50
N HIS A 54 39.14 23.63 0.52
CA HIS A 54 38.63 24.29 -0.68
C HIS A 54 39.64 25.25 -1.33
N GLY A 55 40.84 25.38 -0.78
CA GLY A 55 41.88 26.27 -1.30
C GLY A 55 41.54 27.77 -1.16
N LEU A 56 40.59 28.09 -0.28
CA LEU A 56 40.20 29.45 0.12
C LEU A 56 41.10 29.99 1.24
N ALA A 57 42.11 29.24 1.70
CA ALA A 57 43.17 29.79 2.54
C ALA A 57 43.95 30.87 1.76
N VAL A 58 43.51 32.12 1.90
CA VAL A 58 43.93 33.30 1.12
C VAL A 58 45.38 33.73 1.38
N ALA A 59 46.05 33.20 2.42
CA ALA A 59 47.32 33.76 2.89
C ALA A 59 48.52 33.51 1.95
N ASP A 60 48.66 32.34 1.33
CA ASP A 60 50.00 31.92 0.86
C ASP A 60 50.17 31.65 -0.64
N ARG A 61 49.14 31.85 -1.48
CA ARG A 61 49.24 31.54 -2.91
C ARG A 61 49.34 32.80 -3.78
N LYS A 62 50.57 33.28 -4.00
CA LYS A 62 50.91 34.41 -4.90
C LYS A 62 50.43 34.23 -6.35
N LYS A 63 50.20 32.98 -6.77
CA LYS A 63 49.79 32.61 -8.13
C LYS A 63 48.72 31.51 -8.11
N ILE A 64 47.59 31.74 -8.76
CA ILE A 64 46.51 30.76 -8.96
C ILE A 64 46.46 30.41 -10.45
N THR A 65 46.50 29.11 -10.78
CA THR A 65 46.38 28.65 -12.17
C THR A 65 45.04 27.94 -12.37
N LEU A 66 44.19 28.49 -13.22
CA LEU A 66 42.94 27.86 -13.67
C LEU A 66 43.18 27.16 -15.01
N VAL A 67 42.94 25.86 -15.07
CA VAL A 67 43.06 25.07 -16.31
C VAL A 67 41.66 24.67 -16.79
N LYS A 68 41.33 24.99 -18.04
CA LYS A 68 40.08 24.58 -18.71
C LYS A 68 40.41 23.61 -19.84
N ARG A 69 39.86 22.40 -19.80
CA ARG A 69 39.91 21.43 -20.91
C ARG A 69 38.71 21.69 -21.82
N SER A 70 38.95 21.75 -23.13
CA SER A 70 37.94 21.82 -24.17
C SER A 70 38.26 20.76 -25.21
N THR A 71 37.35 19.83 -25.44
CA THR A 71 37.50 18.79 -26.47
C THR A 71 36.58 19.13 -27.64
N SER A 72 37.10 19.05 -28.86
CA SER A 72 36.33 19.26 -30.10
C SER A 72 36.64 18.15 -31.08
N GLU A 73 35.63 17.68 -31.81
CA GLU A 73 35.78 16.63 -32.81
C GLU A 73 35.90 17.24 -34.20
N ILE A 74 37.01 16.95 -34.89
CA ILE A 74 37.20 17.36 -36.29
C ILE A 74 36.98 16.11 -37.15
N LYS A 75 35.99 16.18 -38.03
CA LYS A 75 35.76 15.18 -39.08
C LYS A 75 36.48 15.64 -40.34
N GLN A 76 37.59 15.00 -40.67
CA GLN A 76 38.40 15.36 -41.85
C GLN A 76 38.71 14.09 -42.65
N ALA A 77 38.77 14.21 -43.97
CA ALA A 77 39.28 13.17 -44.83
C ALA A 77 40.80 13.28 -44.91
N ASP A 78 41.51 12.17 -44.68
CA ASP A 78 42.96 12.12 -44.92
C ASP A 78 43.25 12.31 -46.42
N ALA A 79 44.50 12.59 -46.80
CA ALA A 79 44.92 12.77 -48.19
C ALA A 79 44.58 11.58 -49.13
N SER A 80 44.23 10.42 -48.57
CA SER A 80 43.77 9.23 -49.28
C SER A 80 42.23 9.13 -49.41
N GLY A 81 41.47 10.14 -48.96
CA GLY A 81 40.01 10.25 -49.08
C GLY A 81 39.18 9.53 -48.00
N LYS A 82 39.82 8.86 -47.03
CA LYS A 82 39.11 8.14 -45.96
C LYS A 82 38.81 9.07 -44.78
N ALA A 83 37.53 9.16 -44.40
CA ALA A 83 37.09 10.02 -43.29
C ALA A 83 37.55 9.47 -41.93
N ARG A 84 38.19 10.33 -41.12
CA ARG A 84 38.52 10.05 -39.73
C ARG A 84 37.97 11.15 -38.82
N THR A 85 37.50 10.75 -37.63
CA THR A 85 37.14 11.68 -36.57
C THR A 85 38.33 11.79 -35.62
N ILE A 86 38.95 12.96 -35.57
CA ILE A 86 40.06 13.26 -34.68
C ILE A 86 39.49 14.03 -33.49
N GLN A 87 39.66 13.49 -32.28
CA GLN A 87 39.35 14.22 -31.05
C GLN A 87 40.51 15.14 -30.70
N VAL A 88 40.29 16.45 -30.79
CA VAL A 88 41.28 17.47 -30.45
C VAL A 88 40.96 18.00 -29.05
N GLU A 89 41.84 17.74 -28.09
CA GLU A 89 41.75 18.35 -26.76
C GLU A 89 42.63 19.61 -26.68
N VAL A 90 42.03 20.77 -26.48
CA VAL A 90 42.74 22.01 -26.18
C VAL A 90 42.65 22.30 -24.68
N ARG A 91 43.79 22.57 -24.04
CA ARG A 91 43.87 22.90 -22.61
C ARG A 91 44.28 24.36 -22.44
N LYS A 92 43.37 25.20 -21.94
CA LYS A 92 43.62 26.62 -21.69
C LYS A 92 44.07 26.83 -20.24
N LYS A 93 45.28 27.35 -20.05
CA LYS A 93 45.83 27.72 -18.75
C LYS A 93 45.67 29.23 -18.55
N ARG A 94 44.93 29.66 -17.52
CA ARG A 94 44.88 31.07 -17.07
C ARG A 94 45.56 31.19 -15.72
N THR A 95 46.64 31.95 -15.65
CA THR A 95 47.34 32.25 -14.39
C THR A 95 46.92 33.62 -13.88
N PHE A 96 46.34 33.68 -12.68
CA PHE A 96 46.06 34.91 -11.96
C PHE A 96 47.17 35.14 -10.92
N VAL A 97 47.73 36.35 -10.89
CA VAL A 97 48.69 36.81 -9.89
C VAL A 97 47.99 37.90 -9.08
N LYS A 98 48.09 37.83 -7.74
CA LYS A 98 47.52 38.83 -6.83
C LYS A 98 48.20 40.18 -7.10
N ARG A 99 47.41 41.21 -7.46
CA ARG A 99 47.88 42.52 -7.98
C ARG A 99 48.14 43.58 -6.90
N ASP A 100 48.17 43.18 -5.62
CA ASP A 100 48.34 44.14 -4.52
C ASP A 100 49.72 44.81 -4.53
N ASP A 101 50.75 44.19 -5.15
CA ASP A 101 52.09 44.78 -5.29
C ASP A 101 52.19 45.89 -6.37
N VAL A 102 51.19 46.04 -7.28
CA VAL A 102 51.25 47.04 -8.37
C VAL A 102 50.65 48.39 -7.93
N LEU A 103 49.83 48.41 -6.89
CA LEU A 103 49.25 49.65 -6.37
C LEU A 103 50.21 50.41 -5.44
N GLU A 104 51.18 49.75 -4.81
CA GLU A 104 52.22 50.44 -4.01
C GLU A 104 53.40 50.99 -4.84
N ALA A 105 53.55 50.59 -6.10
CA ALA A 105 54.60 51.11 -6.98
C ALA A 105 54.21 52.39 -7.74
N ALA A 106 52.97 52.88 -7.59
CA ALA A 106 52.45 54.06 -8.28
C ALA A 106 52.47 55.37 -7.45
N SER A 107 53.05 55.36 -6.24
CA SER A 107 53.11 56.54 -5.36
C SER A 107 54.50 57.18 -5.25
N ALA A 108 55.42 56.90 -6.17
CA ALA A 108 56.75 57.50 -6.18
C ALA A 108 57.31 57.71 -7.60
N SER A 109 56.77 58.69 -8.35
CA SER A 109 57.57 59.60 -9.22
C SER A 109 56.67 60.64 -9.90
N GLU A 110 57.12 61.91 -9.83
CA GLU A 110 56.96 63.01 -10.80
C GLU A 110 55.55 63.56 -11.13
N ALA A 111 55.24 64.81 -10.75
CA ALA A 111 55.68 66.06 -11.37
C ALA A 111 55.00 66.33 -12.72
N ALA A 112 54.02 67.23 -12.71
CA ALA A 112 53.59 68.01 -13.88
C ALA A 112 54.74 68.95 -14.31
N PRO A 113 54.94 69.29 -15.60
CA PRO A 113 53.91 69.93 -16.43
C PRO A 113 53.92 69.53 -17.93
N GLU A 114 53.06 70.20 -18.69
CA GLU A 114 53.04 70.37 -20.17
C GLU A 114 51.99 69.57 -20.96
N VAL A 115 50.93 70.31 -21.30
CA VAL A 115 49.91 70.00 -22.30
C VAL A 115 50.46 70.35 -23.68
N PRO A 116 50.51 69.44 -24.65
CA PRO A 116 50.60 69.80 -26.06
C PRO A 116 49.18 69.91 -26.64
N GLU A 117 48.74 71.16 -26.86
CA GLU A 117 47.51 71.49 -27.58
C GLU A 117 47.67 71.17 -29.08
N THR A 118 47.45 69.92 -29.48
CA THR A 118 47.09 69.54 -30.88
C THR A 118 46.41 68.14 -31.00
N ALA A 119 46.09 67.45 -29.90
CA ALA A 119 45.58 66.06 -29.94
C ALA A 119 44.07 65.80 -29.63
N PRO A 120 43.14 66.77 -29.43
CA PRO A 120 41.78 66.43 -28.99
C PRO A 120 40.95 65.67 -30.04
N GLU A 121 41.22 65.84 -31.34
CA GLU A 121 40.46 65.15 -32.40
C GLU A 121 40.81 63.66 -32.51
N GLN A 122 42.06 63.28 -32.21
CA GLN A 122 42.50 61.88 -32.24
C GLN A 122 41.95 61.09 -31.03
N ASP A 123 41.94 61.70 -29.84
CA ASP A 123 41.35 61.10 -28.64
C ASP A 123 39.84 60.90 -28.77
N ASN A 124 39.11 61.85 -29.38
CA ASN A 124 37.69 61.71 -29.67
C ASN A 124 37.40 60.59 -30.68
N ALA A 125 38.26 60.40 -31.69
CA ALA A 125 38.13 59.31 -32.67
C ALA A 125 38.42 57.93 -32.04
N GLU A 126 39.37 57.85 -31.10
CA GLU A 126 39.68 56.61 -30.37
C GLU A 126 38.57 56.25 -29.36
N LEU A 127 37.99 57.25 -28.69
CA LEU A 127 36.79 57.08 -27.84
C LEU A 127 35.59 56.57 -28.66
N ALA A 128 35.33 57.13 -29.85
CA ALA A 128 34.26 56.67 -30.72
C ALA A 128 34.44 55.20 -31.14
N ARG A 129 35.66 54.77 -31.48
CA ARG A 129 35.95 53.34 -31.78
C ARG A 129 35.70 52.43 -30.59
N ARG A 130 36.09 52.87 -29.38
CA ARG A 130 35.87 52.11 -28.15
C ARG A 130 34.39 52.00 -27.80
N GLU A 131 33.61 53.05 -28.04
CA GLU A 131 32.15 53.02 -27.90
C GLU A 131 31.49 52.07 -28.92
N GLU A 132 31.92 52.07 -30.18
CA GLU A 132 31.43 51.13 -31.19
C GLU A 132 31.75 49.68 -30.84
N GLU A 133 32.97 49.39 -30.36
CA GLU A 133 33.34 48.06 -29.88
C GLU A 133 32.51 47.63 -28.67
N ALA A 134 32.26 48.54 -27.73
CA ALA A 134 31.38 48.29 -26.59
C ALA A 134 29.94 47.99 -27.05
N ARG A 135 29.42 48.71 -28.05
CA ARG A 135 28.11 48.45 -28.66
C ARG A 135 28.05 47.07 -29.33
N ARG A 136 29.08 46.68 -30.08
CA ARG A 136 29.16 45.34 -30.71
C ARG A 136 29.22 44.22 -29.66
N GLN A 137 29.94 44.43 -28.56
CA GLN A 137 29.99 43.47 -27.45
C GLN A 137 28.63 43.37 -26.73
N ALA A 138 27.97 44.50 -26.49
CA ALA A 138 26.63 44.52 -25.89
C ALA A 138 25.59 43.82 -26.78
N GLU A 139 25.65 44.00 -28.10
CA GLU A 139 24.75 43.32 -29.04
C GLU A 139 24.97 41.80 -29.05
N LEU A 140 26.22 41.34 -29.00
CA LEU A 140 26.54 39.90 -28.91
C LEU A 140 26.04 39.29 -27.59
N ILE A 141 26.18 40.01 -26.48
CA ILE A 141 25.65 39.58 -25.17
C ILE A 141 24.12 39.53 -25.22
N SER A 142 23.46 40.55 -25.78
CA SER A 142 22.00 40.59 -25.91
C SER A 142 21.47 39.42 -26.74
N ARG A 143 22.13 39.08 -27.86
CA ARG A 143 21.76 37.89 -28.66
C ARG A 143 21.94 36.58 -27.88
N GLN A 144 23.05 36.42 -27.17
CA GLN A 144 23.27 35.22 -26.34
C GLN A 144 22.24 35.10 -25.22
N GLU A 145 21.85 36.21 -24.59
CA GLU A 145 20.80 36.23 -23.57
C GLU A 145 19.42 35.90 -24.15
N GLN A 146 19.10 36.39 -25.35
CA GLN A 146 17.88 36.04 -26.07
C GLN A 146 17.83 34.55 -26.38
N ASP A 147 18.89 33.97 -26.96
CA ASP A 147 18.96 32.54 -27.26
C ASP A 147 18.81 31.66 -26.00
N LEU A 148 19.43 32.07 -24.89
CA LEU A 148 19.30 31.35 -23.62
C LEU A 148 17.90 31.47 -23.02
N ASN A 149 17.25 32.63 -23.15
CA ASN A 149 15.87 32.83 -22.68
C ASN A 149 14.87 32.05 -23.54
N GLU A 150 15.04 32.03 -24.86
CA GLU A 150 14.22 31.21 -25.75
C GLU A 150 14.37 29.72 -25.42
N LYS A 151 15.61 29.25 -25.23
CA LYS A 151 15.86 27.86 -24.84
C LYS A 151 15.29 27.49 -23.47
N ARG A 152 15.23 28.44 -22.52
CA ARG A 152 14.54 28.25 -21.24
C ARG A 152 13.03 28.16 -21.43
N ARG A 153 12.43 29.08 -22.20
CA ARG A 153 11.00 29.07 -22.53
C ARG A 153 10.58 27.78 -23.23
N GLU A 154 11.37 27.29 -24.17
CA GLU A 154 11.09 26.02 -24.86
C GLU A 154 11.14 24.82 -23.91
N ARG A 155 12.10 24.79 -22.97
CA ARG A 155 12.18 23.76 -21.94
C ARG A 155 10.98 23.80 -21.01
N GLU A 156 10.60 24.99 -20.55
CA GLU A 156 9.43 25.20 -19.69
C GLU A 156 8.13 24.79 -20.41
N GLN A 157 7.94 25.17 -21.68
CA GLN A 157 6.79 24.76 -22.47
C GLN A 157 6.76 23.25 -22.74
N ARG A 158 7.92 22.63 -22.96
CA ARG A 158 8.01 21.18 -23.10
C ARG A 158 7.64 20.48 -21.79
N GLU A 159 8.18 20.95 -20.67
CA GLU A 159 7.88 20.41 -19.34
C GLU A 159 6.40 20.60 -18.98
N GLN A 160 5.80 21.75 -19.31
CA GLN A 160 4.36 21.99 -19.14
C GLN A 160 3.52 21.01 -19.97
N ARG A 161 3.87 20.80 -21.25
CA ARG A 161 3.17 19.82 -22.11
C ARG A 161 3.34 18.39 -21.60
N GLU A 162 4.52 18.02 -21.11
CA GLU A 162 4.76 16.70 -20.53
C GLU A 162 3.98 16.51 -19.21
N ARG A 163 3.92 17.54 -18.35
CA ARG A 163 3.11 17.53 -17.12
C ARG A 163 1.62 17.44 -17.42
N GLU A 164 1.11 18.22 -18.37
CA GLU A 164 -0.29 18.18 -18.78
C GLU A 164 -0.65 16.83 -19.43
N ALA A 165 0.24 16.28 -20.25
CA ALA A 165 0.05 14.94 -20.82
C ALA A 165 0.05 13.85 -19.73
N ALA A 166 0.94 13.96 -18.74
CA ALA A 166 0.98 13.04 -17.60
C ALA A 166 -0.29 13.16 -16.73
N GLU A 167 -0.77 14.37 -16.48
CA GLU A 167 -2.02 14.61 -15.74
C GLU A 167 -3.23 14.05 -16.48
N ARG A 168 -3.34 14.28 -17.80
CA ARG A 168 -4.40 13.70 -18.63
C ARG A 168 -4.34 12.18 -18.66
N ALA A 169 -3.14 11.60 -18.75
CA ALA A 169 -2.95 10.15 -18.72
C ALA A 169 -3.34 9.56 -17.35
N ALA A 170 -2.96 10.23 -16.26
CA ALA A 170 -3.35 9.84 -14.90
C ALA A 170 -4.87 9.95 -14.68
N ALA A 171 -5.50 11.02 -15.17
CA ALA A 171 -6.95 11.21 -15.10
C ALA A 171 -7.70 10.13 -15.91
N TYR A 172 -7.21 9.80 -17.12
CA TYR A 172 -7.78 8.73 -17.92
C TYR A 172 -7.65 7.36 -17.23
N ALA A 173 -6.47 7.05 -16.67
CA ALA A 173 -6.25 5.81 -15.93
C ALA A 173 -7.13 5.72 -14.67
N ALA A 174 -7.32 6.83 -13.95
CA ALA A 174 -8.23 6.90 -12.81
C ALA A 174 -9.69 6.64 -13.21
N GLN A 175 -10.17 7.27 -14.28
CA GLN A 175 -11.53 7.02 -14.80
C GLN A 175 -11.70 5.57 -15.27
N GLU A 176 -10.69 4.96 -15.90
CA GLU A 176 -10.76 3.57 -16.32
C GLU A 176 -10.79 2.61 -15.10
N ALA A 177 -10.02 2.91 -14.06
CA ALA A 177 -10.04 2.16 -12.81
C ALA A 177 -11.40 2.27 -12.10
N GLU A 178 -11.99 3.47 -12.04
CA GLU A 178 -13.32 3.69 -11.47
C GLU A 178 -14.40 2.94 -12.26
N LYS A 179 -14.37 2.99 -13.60
CA LYS A 179 -15.32 2.23 -14.45
C LYS A 179 -15.17 0.73 -14.25
N LYS A 180 -13.95 0.20 -14.12
CA LYS A 180 -13.71 -1.21 -13.82
C LYS A 180 -14.21 -1.59 -12.43
N ALA A 181 -13.99 -0.72 -11.44
CA ALA A 181 -14.48 -0.93 -10.07
C ALA A 181 -16.02 -0.95 -10.03
N GLN A 182 -16.67 0.02 -10.67
CA GLN A 182 -18.14 0.07 -10.81
C GLN A 182 -18.68 -1.19 -11.50
N ALA A 183 -18.13 -1.55 -12.66
CA ALA A 183 -18.57 -2.75 -13.38
C ALA A 183 -18.34 -4.05 -12.57
N SER A 184 -17.30 -4.10 -11.73
CA SER A 184 -17.07 -5.24 -10.83
C SER A 184 -18.05 -5.27 -9.66
N ALA A 185 -18.40 -4.10 -9.11
CA ALA A 185 -19.38 -3.96 -8.05
C ALA A 185 -20.78 -4.33 -8.54
N GLU A 186 -21.21 -3.81 -9.69
CA GLU A 186 -22.49 -4.15 -10.32
C GLU A 186 -22.60 -5.65 -10.60
N LYS A 187 -21.53 -6.29 -11.10
CA LYS A 187 -21.51 -7.75 -11.28
C LYS A 187 -21.63 -8.49 -9.94
N GLN A 188 -20.95 -8.05 -8.90
CA GLN A 188 -21.05 -8.68 -7.58
C GLN A 188 -22.45 -8.53 -6.99
N GLU A 189 -23.06 -7.34 -7.10
CA GLU A 189 -24.44 -7.11 -6.67
C GLU A 189 -25.42 -7.99 -7.44
N ALA A 190 -25.34 -8.02 -8.78
CA ALA A 190 -26.18 -8.89 -9.59
C ALA A 190 -26.01 -10.38 -9.21
N THR A 191 -24.79 -10.85 -8.94
CA THR A 191 -24.58 -12.23 -8.47
C THR A 191 -25.17 -12.49 -7.08
N ARG A 192 -25.14 -11.50 -6.19
CA ARG A 192 -25.74 -11.60 -4.85
C ARG A 192 -27.27 -11.62 -4.92
N GLU A 193 -27.86 -10.79 -5.77
CA GLU A 193 -29.31 -10.77 -6.00
C GLU A 193 -29.79 -12.11 -6.58
N LEU A 194 -29.11 -12.63 -7.61
CA LEU A 194 -29.42 -13.94 -8.18
C LEU A 194 -29.27 -15.08 -7.16
N ALA A 195 -28.24 -15.02 -6.31
CA ALA A 195 -28.05 -16.01 -5.24
C ALA A 195 -29.14 -15.90 -4.17
N ALA A 196 -29.55 -14.69 -3.80
CA ALA A 196 -30.64 -14.45 -2.85
C ALA A 196 -31.98 -14.96 -3.41
N GLU A 197 -32.30 -14.64 -4.66
CA GLU A 197 -33.53 -15.13 -5.31
C GLU A 197 -33.53 -16.65 -5.45
N ALA A 198 -32.39 -17.27 -5.77
CA ALA A 198 -32.26 -18.72 -5.81
C ALA A 198 -32.47 -19.36 -4.41
N ALA A 199 -31.94 -18.73 -3.36
CA ALA A 199 -32.12 -19.19 -1.98
C ALA A 199 -33.59 -19.07 -1.52
N GLU A 200 -34.27 -17.97 -1.84
CA GLU A 200 -35.70 -17.79 -1.55
C GLU A 200 -36.56 -18.81 -2.28
N ARG A 201 -36.31 -19.05 -3.57
CA ARG A 201 -37.01 -20.09 -4.33
C ARG A 201 -36.76 -21.49 -3.76
N ALA A 202 -35.54 -21.79 -3.32
CA ALA A 202 -35.22 -23.07 -2.67
C ALA A 202 -35.94 -23.22 -1.32
N ALA A 203 -35.97 -22.16 -0.50
CA ALA A 203 -36.69 -22.15 0.77
C ALA A 203 -38.21 -22.33 0.57
N ALA A 204 -38.80 -21.63 -0.41
CA ALA A 204 -40.21 -21.77 -0.75
C ALA A 204 -40.55 -23.20 -1.22
N GLN A 205 -39.69 -23.82 -2.03
CA GLN A 205 -39.86 -25.21 -2.46
C GLN A 205 -39.73 -26.20 -1.28
N ALA A 206 -38.82 -25.96 -0.34
CA ALA A 206 -38.67 -26.80 0.85
C ALA A 206 -39.92 -26.73 1.74
N LEU A 207 -40.44 -25.52 2.00
CA LEU A 207 -41.67 -25.33 2.77
C LEU A 207 -42.88 -25.98 2.08
N ALA A 208 -43.00 -25.84 0.76
CA ALA A 208 -44.08 -26.48 0.00
C ALA A 208 -44.02 -28.01 0.07
N ARG A 209 -42.81 -28.60 0.03
CA ARG A 209 -42.62 -30.06 0.20
C ARG A 209 -42.98 -30.51 1.61
N GLU A 210 -42.57 -29.77 2.63
CA GLU A 210 -42.90 -30.09 4.02
C GLU A 210 -44.41 -30.03 4.27
N GLN A 211 -45.09 -29.00 3.74
CA GLN A 211 -46.55 -28.90 3.81
C GLN A 211 -47.24 -30.07 3.08
N ALA A 212 -46.79 -30.41 1.88
CA ALA A 212 -47.35 -31.55 1.13
C ALA A 212 -47.12 -32.89 1.85
N GLU A 213 -45.96 -33.08 2.48
CA GLU A 213 -45.69 -34.26 3.30
C GLU A 213 -46.56 -34.30 4.57
N ALA A 214 -46.74 -33.16 5.24
CA ALA A 214 -47.60 -33.05 6.41
C ALA A 214 -49.06 -33.34 6.06
N ASP A 215 -49.58 -32.77 4.97
CA ASP A 215 -50.94 -33.02 4.48
C ASP A 215 -51.13 -34.50 4.07
N SER A 216 -50.14 -35.10 3.40
CA SER A 216 -50.17 -36.52 3.04
C SER A 216 -50.19 -37.41 4.28
N ARG A 217 -49.35 -37.12 5.28
CA ARG A 217 -49.34 -37.85 6.55
C ARG A 217 -50.66 -37.69 7.30
N ALA A 218 -51.25 -36.50 7.31
CA ALA A 218 -52.55 -36.25 7.94
C ALA A 218 -53.67 -37.05 7.26
N ARG A 219 -53.71 -37.07 5.91
CA ARG A 219 -54.68 -37.88 5.16
C ARG A 219 -54.48 -39.38 5.39
N ALA A 220 -53.24 -39.86 5.41
CA ALA A 220 -52.94 -41.25 5.68
C ALA A 220 -53.34 -41.67 7.11
N ALA A 221 -53.13 -40.79 8.10
CA ALA A 221 -53.58 -41.02 9.47
C ALA A 221 -55.12 -41.09 9.55
N GLU A 222 -55.83 -40.17 8.90
CA GLU A 222 -57.29 -40.18 8.87
C GLU A 222 -57.85 -41.44 8.15
N GLU A 223 -57.24 -41.85 7.04
CA GLU A 223 -57.61 -43.09 6.34
C GLU A 223 -57.34 -44.33 7.20
N ALA A 224 -56.23 -44.35 7.95
CA ALA A 224 -55.92 -45.45 8.87
C ALA A 224 -56.93 -45.53 10.03
N GLU A 225 -57.33 -44.39 10.62
CA GLU A 225 -58.36 -44.34 11.66
C GLU A 225 -59.71 -44.85 11.13
N ARG A 226 -60.13 -44.38 9.94
CA ARG A 226 -61.35 -44.89 9.29
C ARG A 226 -61.27 -46.40 9.01
N ALA A 227 -60.11 -46.91 8.60
CA ALA A 227 -59.92 -48.34 8.38
C ALA A 227 -60.06 -49.13 9.69
N SER A 228 -59.45 -48.66 10.79
CA SER A 228 -59.61 -49.30 12.11
C SER A 228 -61.07 -49.29 12.59
N ASP A 229 -61.80 -48.19 12.41
CA ASP A 229 -63.21 -48.09 12.78
C ASP A 229 -64.07 -49.11 12.02
N LEU A 230 -63.82 -49.28 10.72
CA LEU A 230 -64.52 -50.26 9.89
C LEU A 230 -64.17 -51.69 10.30
N GLU A 231 -62.90 -51.98 10.62
CA GLU A 231 -62.49 -53.27 11.15
C GLU A 231 -63.14 -53.59 12.49
N GLU A 232 -63.22 -52.61 13.40
CA GLU A 232 -63.90 -52.78 14.68
C GLU A 232 -65.38 -53.09 14.51
N ARG A 233 -66.08 -52.37 13.62
CA ARG A 233 -67.49 -52.65 13.30
C ARG A 233 -67.66 -54.05 12.72
N ARG A 234 -66.77 -54.48 11.81
CA ARG A 234 -66.75 -55.84 11.27
C ARG A 234 -66.52 -56.88 12.35
N ARG A 235 -65.53 -56.68 13.24
CA ARG A 235 -65.24 -57.59 14.37
C ARG A 235 -66.43 -57.70 15.32
N LYS A 236 -67.06 -56.58 15.68
CA LYS A 236 -68.27 -56.55 16.53
C LYS A 236 -69.42 -57.33 15.87
N ALA A 237 -69.72 -57.08 14.60
CA ALA A 237 -70.77 -57.79 13.87
C ALA A 237 -70.48 -59.31 13.73
N LEU A 238 -69.23 -59.69 13.47
CA LEU A 238 -68.83 -61.11 13.41
C LEU A 238 -68.92 -61.79 14.79
N ALA A 239 -68.56 -61.09 15.87
CA ALA A 239 -68.70 -61.61 17.22
C ALA A 239 -70.16 -61.83 17.61
N GLU A 240 -71.05 -60.89 17.27
CA GLU A 240 -72.51 -61.05 17.46
C GLU A 240 -73.05 -62.23 16.64
N ALA A 241 -72.68 -62.35 15.36
CA ALA A 241 -73.07 -63.47 14.52
C ALA A 241 -72.56 -64.82 15.07
N ALA A 242 -71.34 -64.86 15.60
CA ALA A 242 -70.78 -66.05 16.24
C ALA A 242 -71.53 -66.40 17.54
N ALA A 243 -71.91 -65.41 18.35
CA ALA A 243 -72.71 -65.62 19.56
C ALA A 243 -74.10 -66.20 19.23
N ILE A 244 -74.78 -65.69 18.20
CA ILE A 244 -76.07 -66.22 17.74
C ILE A 244 -75.90 -67.67 17.24
N ARG A 245 -74.86 -67.95 16.44
CA ARG A 245 -74.56 -69.30 15.97
C ARG A 245 -74.32 -70.27 17.13
N SER A 246 -73.57 -69.83 18.15
CA SER A 246 -73.34 -70.59 19.37
C SER A 246 -74.66 -70.92 20.06
N MET A 247 -75.49 -69.91 20.33
CA MET A 247 -76.81 -70.06 20.98
C MET A 247 -77.75 -71.02 20.21
N MET A 248 -77.75 -70.97 18.88
CA MET A 248 -78.55 -71.87 18.04
C MET A 248 -77.99 -73.31 17.98
N SER A 249 -76.68 -73.47 18.14
CA SER A 249 -76.01 -74.79 18.13
C SER A 249 -75.97 -75.48 19.49
N THR A 250 -76.20 -74.75 20.59
CA THR A 250 -76.20 -75.34 21.93
C THR A 250 -77.50 -76.12 22.19
N PRO A 251 -77.42 -77.42 22.53
CA PRO A 251 -78.62 -78.23 22.82
C PRO A 251 -79.28 -77.78 24.14
N ALA A 252 -80.62 -77.79 24.18
CA ALA A 252 -81.41 -77.31 25.30
C ALA A 252 -81.08 -78.07 26.61
N LYS A 253 -80.74 -77.32 27.65
CA LYS A 253 -80.31 -77.87 28.94
C LYS A 253 -81.53 -78.12 29.83
N VAL A 254 -81.90 -79.39 30.02
CA VAL A 254 -82.96 -79.81 30.95
C VAL A 254 -82.45 -79.67 32.39
N LEU A 255 -83.05 -78.76 33.17
CA LEU A 255 -82.71 -78.55 34.58
C LEU A 255 -83.59 -79.44 35.48
N VAL A 256 -82.99 -80.47 36.07
CA VAL A 256 -83.59 -81.26 37.16
C VAL A 256 -83.44 -80.49 38.48
N ALA A 257 -84.56 -80.27 39.17
CA ALA A 257 -84.63 -79.52 40.44
C ALA A 257 -83.95 -80.26 41.61
N LYS A 258 -83.24 -79.51 42.45
CA LYS A 258 -82.57 -79.99 43.67
C LYS A 258 -83.46 -79.73 44.91
N LYS A 259 -83.63 -80.75 45.77
CA LYS A 259 -84.40 -80.77 47.05
C LYS A 259 -83.39 -80.80 48.26
N PRO A 260 -83.72 -80.34 49.50
CA PRO A 260 -82.78 -79.66 50.44
C PRO A 260 -82.16 -80.50 51.60
N GLU A 261 -81.11 -79.93 52.23
CA GLU A 261 -80.43 -80.12 53.57
C GLU A 261 -79.96 -81.53 54.03
N GLU A 262 -78.90 -81.83 54.82
CA GLU A 262 -77.66 -81.27 55.46
C GLU A 262 -76.95 -82.50 56.17
N PRO A 263 -75.78 -82.49 56.88
CA PRO A 263 -74.77 -81.47 57.20
C PRO A 263 -73.26 -81.89 57.04
N LYS A 264 -72.39 -80.90 57.31
CA LYS A 264 -70.90 -80.73 57.33
C LYS A 264 -70.05 -81.70 58.21
N PRO A 265 -68.67 -81.72 58.24
CA PRO A 265 -67.79 -80.52 58.33
C PRO A 265 -66.34 -80.51 57.74
N ALA A 266 -65.78 -79.28 57.75
CA ALA A 266 -64.36 -78.83 57.87
C ALA A 266 -63.37 -79.12 56.69
N ALA A 267 -62.43 -78.27 56.27
CA ALA A 267 -61.86 -77.05 56.86
C ALA A 267 -61.06 -76.19 55.82
N ARG A 268 -61.02 -74.88 56.12
CA ARG A 268 -59.95 -73.87 55.94
C ARG A 268 -59.62 -73.22 54.58
N ALA A 269 -59.80 -71.89 54.62
CA ALA A 269 -59.27 -70.85 53.75
C ALA A 269 -57.76 -70.58 53.99
N GLY A 270 -57.12 -69.91 53.03
CA GLY A 270 -55.77 -69.36 53.20
C GLY A 270 -55.22 -68.69 51.94
N ASP A 271 -55.26 -67.36 51.95
CA ASP A 271 -54.75 -66.39 50.98
C ASP A 271 -53.19 -66.28 50.92
N ALA A 272 -52.72 -65.62 49.86
CA ALA A 272 -51.53 -64.73 49.77
C ALA A 272 -50.09 -65.25 49.48
N LYS A 273 -49.58 -64.78 48.32
CA LYS A 273 -48.29 -64.11 48.01
C LYS A 273 -46.95 -64.69 48.50
N LYS A 274 -46.02 -64.95 47.56
CA LYS A 274 -44.57 -64.58 47.67
C LYS A 274 -43.85 -64.69 46.33
N GLY A 275 -43.05 -63.69 45.94
CA GLY A 275 -42.21 -63.77 44.74
C GLY A 275 -41.47 -62.50 44.30
N THR A 276 -40.96 -61.70 45.25
CA THR A 276 -39.96 -60.64 44.98
C THR A 276 -38.55 -61.25 44.94
N LEU A 277 -37.80 -61.11 43.85
CA LEU A 277 -36.35 -60.83 43.83
C LEU A 277 -35.83 -60.78 42.38
N HIS A 278 -35.19 -59.68 41.95
CA HIS A 278 -33.83 -59.63 41.37
C HIS A 278 -33.53 -58.25 40.73
N LYS A 279 -32.77 -57.46 41.50
CA LYS A 279 -31.75 -56.45 41.08
C LYS A 279 -30.61 -57.25 40.38
N PRO A 280 -29.83 -56.74 39.39
CA PRO A 280 -28.96 -55.58 39.62
C PRO A 280 -28.66 -54.65 38.43
N ALA A 281 -28.11 -53.48 38.75
CA ALA A 281 -27.24 -52.71 37.85
C ALA A 281 -25.81 -53.26 37.99
N PRO A 282 -24.93 -53.13 36.98
CA PRO A 282 -24.02 -51.97 37.02
C PRO A 282 -23.62 -51.42 35.65
N ALA A 283 -23.25 -50.13 35.61
CA ALA A 283 -22.33 -49.59 34.60
C ALA A 283 -20.88 -49.97 35.00
N PRO A 284 -19.89 -50.00 34.08
CA PRO A 284 -19.19 -48.76 33.72
C PRO A 284 -18.76 -48.69 32.25
N GLY A 285 -18.37 -47.48 31.81
CA GLY A 285 -18.15 -47.13 30.41
C GLY A 285 -16.80 -47.51 29.80
N ALA A 286 -16.68 -47.19 28.51
CA ALA A 286 -15.45 -46.79 27.82
C ALA A 286 -15.83 -46.37 26.39
N ALA A 287 -15.60 -45.10 26.04
CA ALA A 287 -15.32 -44.69 24.66
C ALA A 287 -14.01 -45.38 24.20
N PRO A 288 -13.61 -45.46 22.91
CA PRO A 288 -13.47 -44.25 22.09
C PRO A 288 -13.47 -44.38 20.53
N ARG A 289 -13.34 -43.21 19.87
CA ARG A 289 -12.72 -42.92 18.54
C ARG A 289 -13.48 -43.30 17.25
N THR A 290 -13.85 -42.30 16.44
CA THR A 290 -13.23 -41.83 15.15
C THR A 290 -13.44 -42.81 13.98
N ALA A 291 -13.68 -42.49 12.72
CA ALA A 291 -13.50 -41.30 11.88
C ALA A 291 -14.34 -41.52 10.59
N GLY A 292 -14.52 -40.48 9.79
CA GLY A 292 -15.02 -40.57 8.41
C GLY A 292 -15.71 -39.30 7.97
#